data_AF-A0A846ACP9-F1
#
_entry.id   AF-A0A846ACP9-F1
#
_cell.length_a   1.000
_cell.length_b   1.000
_cell.length_c   1.000
_cell.angle_alpha   90.00
_cell.angle_beta   90.00
_cell.angle_gamma   90.00
#
_symmetry.space_group_name_H-M   'P 1'
#
loop_
_entity.id
_entity.type
_entity.pdbx_description
1 polymer ?
#
loop_
_entity_poly.entity_id
_entity_poly.type
_entity_poly.pdbx_seq_one_letter_code
_entity_poly.pdbx_strand_id
1 'polypeptide(L)'
;MSDLTIIEIVEADIIDSTIKVGSGCEWRGKGKEPQWNNPKSTKAYDHIIRHHGAKLNPTNLQGRASSTKKDQGQWLNDQDWLQAEKLMPKYYGYYIIKFNRPIGRVYHDDGRISENVVYAEIGRNSDGTIKYAYPIVEPKTNYK
;
A
#
# COMPACT_ATOMS: atom_id res chain seq x y z
N MET A 1 -3.50 9.75 25.38
CA MET A 1 -2.11 9.72 24.90
C MET A 1 -2.16 9.23 23.47
N SER A 2 -1.80 10.06 22.50
CA SER A 2 -1.70 9.63 21.10
C SER A 2 -0.43 8.81 20.95
N ASP A 3 -0.56 7.50 20.75
CA ASP A 3 0.57 6.66 20.34
C ASP A 3 1.17 7.24 19.06
N LEU A 4 2.39 7.76 19.16
CA LEU A 4 3.17 8.11 17.99
C LEU A 4 3.43 6.79 17.26
N THR A 5 2.73 6.58 16.14
CA THR A 5 3.01 5.45 15.26
C THR A 5 4.36 5.71 14.60
N ILE A 6 5.41 5.07 15.10
CA ILE A 6 6.76 5.16 14.52
C ILE A 6 6.74 4.30 13.26
N ILE A 7 7.04 4.93 12.13
CA ILE A 7 7.01 4.31 10.82
C ILE A 7 8.31 4.63 10.11
N GLU A 8 8.94 3.61 9.55
CA GLU A 8 10.25 3.67 8.89
C GLU A 8 10.09 3.36 7.40
N ILE A 9 10.75 4.13 6.54
CA ILE A 9 10.89 3.81 5.12
C ILE A 9 12.20 3.01 4.98
N VAL A 10 12.10 1.76 4.57
CA VAL A 10 13.22 0.80 4.58
C VAL A 10 13.97 0.78 3.25
N GLU A 11 13.26 0.94 2.13
CA GLU A 11 13.83 0.87 0.78
C GLU A 11 13.04 1.75 -0.19
N ALA A 12 13.74 2.37 -1.15
CA ALA A 12 13.17 3.24 -2.18
C ALA A 12 13.95 3.13 -3.50
N ASP A 13 13.28 2.69 -4.56
CA ASP A 13 13.85 2.66 -5.92
C ASP A 13 13.43 3.90 -6.74
N ILE A 14 14.44 4.58 -7.30
CA ILE A 14 14.46 5.77 -8.19
C ILE A 14 13.37 6.82 -7.97
N ILE A 15 13.82 8.04 -7.67
CA ILE A 15 13.00 9.25 -7.52
C ILE A 15 13.16 10.14 -8.75
N ASP A 16 12.11 10.30 -9.55
CA ASP A 16 11.97 11.51 -10.39
C ASP A 16 11.36 12.63 -9.52
N SER A 17 12.23 13.56 -9.11
CA SER A 17 11.88 14.65 -8.19
C SER A 17 10.89 15.67 -8.77
N THR A 18 10.63 15.63 -10.08
CA THR A 18 9.71 16.55 -10.76
C THR A 18 8.25 16.17 -10.56
N ILE A 19 7.97 14.91 -10.24
CA ILE A 19 6.63 14.37 -10.04
C ILE A 19 6.16 14.64 -8.60
N LYS A 20 4.98 15.22 -8.44
CA LYS A 20 4.36 15.43 -7.12
C LYS A 20 2.83 15.25 -7.19
N VAL A 21 2.31 14.15 -6.67
CA VAL A 21 0.86 13.99 -6.38
C VAL A 21 0.68 13.13 -5.13
N GLY A 22 -0.37 13.39 -4.35
CA GLY A 22 -0.64 12.80 -3.03
C GLY A 22 -1.15 13.85 -2.05
N SER A 23 -1.37 13.47 -0.79
CA SER A 23 -1.84 14.41 0.24
C SER A 23 -0.90 15.62 0.39
N GLY A 24 -1.44 16.84 0.34
CA GLY A 24 -0.66 18.08 0.45
C GLY A 24 0.14 18.45 -0.81
N CYS A 25 -0.20 17.91 -1.98
CA CYS A 25 0.25 18.43 -3.28
C CYS A 25 -0.94 18.88 -4.12
N GLU A 26 -0.72 19.87 -4.97
CA GLU A 26 -1.72 20.35 -5.93
C GLU A 26 -2.03 19.26 -6.96
N TRP A 27 -3.32 18.91 -7.10
CA TRP A 27 -3.78 18.00 -8.14
C TRP A 27 -3.86 18.70 -9.50
N ARG A 28 -3.20 18.12 -10.52
CA ARG A 28 -3.13 18.68 -11.89
C ARG A 28 -3.86 17.87 -12.96
N GLY A 29 -4.53 16.79 -12.58
CA GLY A 29 -5.27 15.95 -13.53
C GLY A 29 -6.71 16.40 -13.78
N LYS A 30 -7.46 15.63 -14.57
CA LYS A 30 -8.84 15.97 -14.99
C LYS A 30 -9.90 15.51 -13.98
N GLY A 31 -11.06 16.17 -13.98
CA GLY A 31 -12.25 15.82 -13.18
C GLY A 31 -12.12 16.13 -11.68
N LYS A 32 -13.01 15.56 -10.86
CA LYS A 32 -13.02 15.79 -9.40
C LYS A 32 -11.71 15.35 -8.75
N GLU A 33 -11.09 16.18 -7.94
CA GLU A 33 -9.83 15.87 -7.26
C GLU A 33 -9.93 14.63 -6.34
N PRO A 34 -8.89 13.76 -6.29
CA PRO A 34 -8.82 12.69 -5.32
C PRO A 34 -8.90 13.21 -3.89
N GLN A 35 -9.67 12.53 -3.03
CA GLN A 35 -9.83 12.93 -1.64
C GLN A 35 -8.75 12.23 -0.81
N TRP A 36 -7.52 12.73 -0.88
CA TRP A 36 -6.34 12.07 -0.29
C TRP A 36 -6.50 11.80 1.21
N ASN A 37 -7.19 12.64 1.97
CA ASN A 37 -7.44 12.43 3.41
C ASN A 37 -8.61 11.48 3.73
N ASN A 38 -9.22 10.86 2.72
CA ASN A 38 -10.32 9.93 2.88
C ASN A 38 -9.93 8.55 2.35
N PRO A 39 -9.76 7.52 3.20
CA PRO A 39 -9.31 6.21 2.75
C PRO A 39 -10.32 5.49 1.84
N LYS A 40 -11.58 5.98 1.79
CA LYS A 40 -12.63 5.49 0.89
C LYS A 40 -12.63 6.18 -0.48
N SER A 41 -11.68 7.09 -0.73
CA SER A 41 -11.60 7.78 -2.02
C SER A 41 -11.19 6.79 -3.11
N THR A 42 -12.16 6.35 -3.91
CA THR A 42 -11.89 5.47 -5.07
C THR A 42 -10.90 6.12 -6.02
N LYS A 43 -10.99 7.43 -6.26
CA LYS A 43 -10.01 8.11 -7.13
C LYS A 43 -8.56 8.07 -6.61
N ALA A 44 -8.35 8.03 -5.29
CA ALA A 44 -7.01 7.92 -4.72
C ALA A 44 -6.57 6.45 -4.51
N TYR A 45 -7.51 5.57 -4.18
CA TYR A 45 -7.23 4.26 -3.56
C TYR A 45 -7.99 3.08 -4.19
N ASP A 46 -8.57 3.22 -5.40
CA ASP A 46 -9.41 2.17 -6.03
C ASP A 46 -8.73 0.80 -6.03
N HIS A 47 -7.47 0.75 -6.47
CA HIS A 47 -6.72 -0.49 -6.55
C HIS A 47 -6.58 -1.16 -5.19
N ILE A 48 -6.23 -0.37 -4.16
CA ILE A 48 -6.09 -0.86 -2.77
C ILE A 48 -7.43 -1.42 -2.30
N ILE A 49 -8.50 -0.64 -2.40
CA ILE A 49 -9.83 -1.00 -1.93
C ILE A 49 -10.31 -2.31 -2.57
N ARG A 50 -10.13 -2.45 -3.89
CA ARG A 50 -10.64 -3.58 -4.66
C ARG A 50 -9.79 -4.85 -4.55
N HIS A 51 -8.48 -4.71 -4.36
CA HIS A 51 -7.57 -5.84 -4.45
C HIS A 51 -6.97 -6.26 -3.10
N HIS A 52 -6.87 -5.34 -2.14
CA HIS A 52 -6.16 -5.53 -0.87
C HIS A 52 -6.90 -4.99 0.36
N GLY A 53 -8.10 -4.41 0.19
CA GLY A 53 -8.83 -3.72 1.25
C GLY A 53 -9.30 -4.62 2.40
N ALA A 54 -9.54 -4.01 3.56
CA ALA A 54 -9.87 -4.73 4.79
C ALA A 54 -11.19 -5.53 4.73
N LYS A 55 -12.10 -5.12 3.85
CA LYS A 55 -13.43 -5.75 3.70
C LYS A 55 -13.48 -6.86 2.66
N LEU A 56 -12.37 -7.17 2.00
CA LEU A 56 -12.33 -8.25 1.02
C LEU A 56 -12.51 -9.60 1.69
N ASN A 57 -13.24 -10.49 1.01
CA ASN A 57 -13.45 -11.85 1.48
C ASN A 57 -12.11 -12.62 1.46
N PRO A 58 -11.65 -13.17 2.61
CA PRO A 58 -10.45 -14.01 2.69
C PRO A 58 -10.37 -15.10 1.63
N THR A 59 -11.49 -15.78 1.33
CA THR A 59 -11.52 -16.89 0.36
C THR A 59 -11.17 -16.43 -1.05
N ASN A 60 -11.56 -15.20 -1.43
CA ASN A 60 -11.22 -14.64 -2.74
C ASN A 60 -9.73 -14.29 -2.86
N LEU A 61 -9.14 -13.82 -1.75
CA LEU A 61 -7.71 -13.52 -1.67
C LEU A 61 -6.89 -14.82 -1.71
N GLN A 62 -7.29 -15.82 -0.93
CA GLN A 62 -6.69 -17.15 -0.93
C GLN A 62 -6.75 -17.80 -2.32
N GLY A 63 -7.92 -17.79 -2.97
CA GLY A 63 -8.10 -18.35 -4.31
C GLY A 63 -7.25 -17.63 -5.37
N ARG A 64 -7.10 -16.31 -5.25
CA ARG A 64 -6.22 -15.52 -6.12
C ARG A 64 -4.74 -15.80 -5.87
N ALA A 65 -4.33 -15.99 -4.62
CA ALA A 65 -2.95 -16.38 -4.31
C ALA A 65 -2.60 -17.71 -4.99
N SER A 66 -3.47 -18.71 -4.81
CA SER A 66 -3.27 -20.05 -5.38
C SER A 66 -3.32 -20.08 -6.92
N SER A 67 -4.15 -19.25 -7.57
CA SER A 67 -4.27 -19.21 -9.03
C SER A 67 -3.13 -18.44 -9.71
N THR A 68 -2.68 -17.33 -9.09
CA THR A 68 -1.63 -16.49 -9.66
C THR A 68 -0.21 -16.91 -9.26
N LYS A 69 -0.09 -17.84 -8.29
CA LYS A 69 1.20 -18.23 -7.67
C LYS A 69 1.93 -17.03 -7.10
N LYS A 70 1.17 -16.11 -6.50
CA LYS A 70 1.67 -14.86 -5.93
C LYS A 70 0.90 -14.54 -4.65
N ASP A 71 1.65 -14.23 -3.60
CA ASP A 71 1.12 -13.75 -2.34
C ASP A 71 0.12 -12.60 -2.52
N GLN A 72 -0.93 -12.60 -1.70
CA GLN A 72 -1.95 -11.55 -1.68
C GLN A 72 -1.97 -10.89 -0.30
N GLY A 73 -1.54 -9.63 -0.23
CA GLY A 73 -1.65 -8.82 0.98
C GLY A 73 -3.08 -8.33 1.20
N GLN A 74 -3.54 -8.35 2.46
CA GLN A 74 -4.79 -7.74 2.89
C GLN A 74 -4.55 -6.84 4.09
N TRP A 75 -4.94 -5.58 3.96
CA TRP A 75 -4.96 -4.61 5.06
C TRP A 75 -5.98 -5.00 6.13
N LEU A 76 -5.72 -4.74 7.40
CA LEU A 76 -6.71 -4.92 8.47
C LEU A 76 -7.57 -3.66 8.69
N ASN A 77 -7.05 -2.49 8.34
CA ASN A 77 -7.70 -1.20 8.57
C ASN A 77 -7.49 -0.25 7.39
N ASP A 78 -8.58 0.36 6.92
CA ASP A 78 -8.57 1.34 5.84
C ASP A 78 -7.68 2.57 6.14
N GLN A 79 -7.46 2.90 7.42
CA GLN A 79 -6.60 4.02 7.81
C GLN A 79 -5.11 3.74 7.59
N ASP A 80 -4.71 2.47 7.49
CA ASP A 80 -3.29 2.11 7.45
C ASP A 80 -2.67 2.45 6.09
N TRP A 81 -3.39 2.25 4.99
CA TRP A 81 -2.91 2.70 3.68
C TRP A 81 -2.93 4.21 3.53
N LEU A 82 -3.85 4.91 4.20
CA LEU A 82 -3.85 6.37 4.24
C LEU A 82 -2.61 6.88 4.99
N GLN A 83 -2.29 6.27 6.13
CA GLN A 83 -1.11 6.63 6.90
C GLN A 83 0.16 6.34 6.09
N ALA A 84 0.20 5.22 5.38
CA ALA A 84 1.30 4.89 4.49
C ALA A 84 1.47 5.95 3.38
N GLU A 85 0.38 6.34 2.71
CA GLU A 85 0.36 7.37 1.66
C GLU A 85 0.97 8.70 2.13
N LYS A 86 0.64 9.12 3.35
CA LYS A 86 1.11 10.39 3.92
C LYS A 86 2.60 10.40 4.22
N LEU A 87 3.19 9.23 4.45
CA LEU A 87 4.59 9.09 4.88
C LEU A 87 5.54 8.83 3.72
N MET A 88 5.07 8.15 2.67
CA MET A 88 5.95 7.87 1.53
C MET A 88 6.32 9.15 0.78
N PRO A 89 7.49 9.16 0.12
CA PRO A 89 7.80 10.17 -0.88
C PRO A 89 6.74 10.20 -1.98
N LYS A 90 6.50 11.39 -2.54
CA LYS A 90 5.47 11.63 -3.57
C LYS A 90 5.97 11.42 -4.99
N TYR A 91 7.17 10.87 -5.10
CA TYR A 91 7.85 10.63 -6.36
C TYR A 91 7.46 9.26 -6.91
N TYR A 92 7.58 9.10 -8.22
CA TYR A 92 7.51 7.79 -8.84
C TYR A 92 8.47 6.82 -8.14
N GLY A 93 8.11 5.55 -8.10
CA GLY A 93 8.94 4.51 -7.51
C GLY A 93 8.16 3.54 -6.65
N TYR A 94 8.92 2.68 -6.00
CA TYR A 94 8.44 1.64 -5.10
C TYR A 94 9.06 1.88 -3.73
N TYR A 95 8.22 1.79 -2.71
CA TYR A 95 8.60 2.08 -1.33
C TYR A 95 8.17 0.94 -0.43
N ILE A 96 9.06 0.58 0.49
CA ILE A 96 8.73 -0.36 1.56
C ILE A 96 8.67 0.41 2.87
N ILE A 97 7.54 0.27 3.55
CA ILE A 97 7.27 0.93 4.82
C ILE A 97 7.12 -0.13 5.90
N LYS A 98 7.84 0.04 7.00
CA LYS A 98 7.72 -0.77 8.21
C LYS A 98 6.92 0.00 9.26
N PHE A 99 5.83 -0.61 9.72
CA PHE A 99 5.03 -0.14 10.83
C PHE A 99 5.53 -0.75 12.14
N ASN A 100 5.38 -0.03 13.25
CA ASN A 100 5.67 -0.54 14.60
C ASN A 100 4.53 -1.39 15.20
N ARG A 101 3.53 -1.74 14.39
CA ARG A 101 2.37 -2.55 14.78
C ARG A 101 1.86 -3.38 13.60
N PRO A 102 1.06 -4.44 13.85
CA PRO A 102 0.34 -5.15 12.81
C PRO A 102 -0.53 -4.22 11.96
N ILE A 103 -0.49 -4.42 10.64
CA ILE A 103 -1.30 -3.68 9.65
C ILE A 103 -2.11 -4.59 8.72
N GLY A 104 -1.76 -5.89 8.68
CA GLY A 104 -2.19 -6.75 7.60
C GLY A 104 -2.04 -8.23 7.87
N ARG A 105 -2.44 -8.99 6.86
CA ARG A 105 -2.15 -10.41 6.68
C ARG A 105 -1.79 -10.69 5.23
N VAL A 106 -1.09 -11.79 4.97
CA VAL A 106 -0.72 -12.23 3.62
C VAL A 106 -1.20 -13.65 3.40
N TYR A 107 -1.91 -13.87 2.29
CA TYR A 107 -2.34 -15.20 1.84
C TYR A 107 -1.31 -15.75 0.86
N HIS A 108 -0.77 -16.93 1.16
CA HIS A 108 0.24 -17.60 0.35
C HIS A 108 -0.40 -18.55 -0.66
N ASP A 109 0.33 -18.85 -1.75
CA ASP A 109 -0.15 -19.72 -2.81
C ASP A 109 -0.34 -21.19 -2.37
N ASP A 110 0.39 -21.60 -1.33
CA ASP A 110 0.35 -22.91 -0.66
C ASP A 110 -0.79 -23.06 0.37
N GLY A 111 -1.62 -22.03 0.57
CA GLY A 111 -2.74 -22.07 1.51
C GLY A 111 -2.42 -21.53 2.91
N ARG A 112 -1.15 -21.24 3.23
CA ARG A 112 -0.79 -20.63 4.52
C ARG A 112 -1.21 -19.17 4.57
N ILE A 113 -1.40 -18.67 5.78
CA ILE A 113 -1.68 -17.25 6.04
C ILE A 113 -0.64 -16.74 7.04
N SER A 114 0.08 -15.69 6.65
CA SER A 114 0.92 -14.91 7.58
C SER A 114 0.09 -13.78 8.17
N GLU A 115 -0.28 -13.92 9.43
CA GLU A 115 -1.02 -12.90 10.19
C GLU A 115 -0.07 -11.85 10.77
N ASN A 116 -0.63 -10.71 11.17
CA ASN A 116 0.07 -9.64 11.90
C ASN A 116 1.31 -9.08 11.20
N VAL A 117 1.30 -9.01 9.86
CA VAL A 117 2.43 -8.45 9.12
C VAL A 117 2.54 -6.94 9.36
N VAL A 118 3.77 -6.45 9.30
CA VAL A 118 4.14 -5.07 9.66
C VAL A 118 4.73 -4.26 8.51
N TYR A 119 4.97 -4.90 7.35
CA TYR A 119 5.51 -4.24 6.18
C TYR A 119 4.41 -3.99 5.14
N ALA A 120 4.51 -2.87 4.43
CA ALA A 120 3.70 -2.56 3.26
C ALA A 120 4.59 -2.21 2.08
N GLU A 121 4.27 -2.75 0.91
CA GLU A 121 4.84 -2.34 -0.36
C GLU A 121 3.89 -1.36 -1.04
N ILE A 122 4.44 -0.25 -1.55
CA ILE A 122 3.63 0.79 -2.17
C ILE A 122 4.32 1.29 -3.44
N GLY A 123 3.62 1.19 -4.55
CA GLY A 123 4.06 1.72 -5.84
C GLY A 123 3.31 3.01 -6.17
N ARG A 124 4.04 4.02 -6.64
CA ARG A 124 3.47 5.21 -7.30
C ARG A 124 3.62 5.11 -8.81
N ASN A 125 2.68 5.69 -9.55
CA ASN A 125 2.77 5.89 -10.98
C ASN A 125 3.71 7.07 -11.30
N SER A 126 4.11 7.19 -12.57
CA SER A 126 4.90 8.33 -13.06
C SER A 126 4.14 9.66 -13.06
N ASP A 127 2.85 9.67 -12.74
CA ASP A 127 2.08 10.89 -12.49
C ASP A 127 1.95 11.22 -10.99
N GLY A 128 2.59 10.42 -10.12
CA GLY A 128 2.60 10.56 -8.66
C GLY A 128 1.38 9.95 -7.97
N THR A 129 0.39 9.45 -8.69
CA THR A 129 -0.76 8.74 -8.08
C THR A 129 -0.34 7.39 -7.52
N ILE A 130 -1.08 6.86 -6.54
CA ILE A 130 -0.81 5.50 -6.03
C ILE A 130 -1.24 4.48 -7.09
N LYS A 131 -0.30 3.60 -7.45
CA LYS A 131 -0.52 2.46 -8.34
C LYS A 131 -1.09 1.27 -7.57
N TYR A 132 -0.49 0.94 -6.44
CA TYR A 132 -0.93 -0.12 -5.53
C TYR A 132 -0.33 0.12 -4.14
N ALA A 133 -0.95 -0.44 -3.11
CA ALA A 133 -0.37 -0.53 -1.77
C ALA A 133 -0.94 -1.78 -1.07
N TYR A 134 -0.07 -2.63 -0.54
CA TYR A 134 -0.51 -3.85 0.14
C TYR A 134 0.48 -4.32 1.20
N PRO A 135 0.00 -5.02 2.26
CA PRO A 135 0.89 -5.62 3.24
C PRO A 135 1.73 -6.76 2.64
N ILE A 136 2.96 -6.91 3.12
CA ILE A 136 3.91 -7.97 2.74
C ILE A 136 4.51 -8.61 3.99
N VAL A 137 5.01 -9.85 3.89
CA VAL A 137 5.66 -10.55 5.01
C VAL A 137 6.99 -9.89 5.37
N GLU A 138 7.81 -9.65 4.36
CA GLU A 138 9.12 -9.04 4.48
C GLU A 138 9.49 -8.33 3.18
N PRO A 139 10.38 -7.33 3.22
CA PRO A 139 11.00 -6.77 2.03
C PRO A 139 11.67 -7.88 1.22
N LYS A 140 11.45 -7.94 -0.09
CA LYS A 140 12.18 -8.87 -0.94
C LYS A 140 13.60 -8.35 -1.11
N THR A 141 14.58 -8.99 -0.47
CA THR A 141 16.02 -8.68 -0.56
C THR A 141 16.67 -9.05 -1.91
N ASN A 142 15.90 -9.12 -2.99
CA ASN A 142 16.38 -9.63 -4.27
C ASN A 142 16.64 -8.50 -5.26
N TYR A 143 17.77 -7.83 -5.07
CA TYR A 143 18.50 -7.22 -6.18
C TYR A 143 19.88 -7.87 -6.24
N LYS A 144 20.08 -8.73 -7.25
CA LYS A 144 21.41 -9.05 -7.76
C LYS A 144 21.94 -7.88 -8.57
#